data_AF-A0A419SZI4-F1
#
_entry.id   AF-A0A419SZI4-F1
#
_cell.length_a   1.000
_cell.length_b   1.000
_cell.length_c   1.000
_cell.angle_alpha   90.00
_cell.angle_beta   90.00
_cell.angle_gamma   90.00
#
_symmetry.space_group_name_H-M   'P 1'
#
loop_
_entity.id
_entity.type
_entity.pdbx_description
1 polymer ?
#
loop_
_entity_poly.entity_id
_entity_poly.type
_entity_poly.pdbx_seq_one_letter_code
_entity_poly.pdbx_strand_id
1 'polypeptide(L)'
;MIKRMFAIIILVVIMFAFWLAYLEIGELKNEYAKNYYLDKGFEETGSKNLVTAIYLDYRLFDSIFEAGILLLAVTGIMFMSKNDERR
;
A
#
# COMPACT_ATOMS: atom_id res chain seq x y z
N MET A 1 -15.56 8.69 29.57
CA MET A 1 -14.63 9.80 29.23
C MET A 1 -13.17 9.38 29.35
N ILE A 2 -12.76 8.74 30.45
CA ILE A 2 -11.40 8.18 30.64
C ILE A 2 -10.91 7.26 29.52
N LYS A 3 -11.72 6.32 29.01
CA LYS A 3 -11.31 5.42 27.91
C LYS A 3 -11.00 6.18 26.61
N ARG A 4 -11.75 7.25 26.33
CA ARG A 4 -11.54 8.10 25.15
C ARG A 4 -10.27 8.94 25.30
N MET A 5 -10.05 9.49 26.50
CA MET A 5 -8.83 10.23 26.82
C MET A 5 -7.58 9.35 26.72
N PHE A 6 -7.66 8.11 27.21
CA PHE A 6 -6.59 7.12 27.07
C PHE A 6 -6.29 6.76 25.61
N ALA A 7 -7.33 6.54 24.79
CA ALA A 7 -7.15 6.28 23.36
C ALA A 7 -6.51 7.47 22.62
N ILE A 8 -6.89 8.71 22.97
CA ILE A 8 -6.29 9.92 22.40
C ILE A 8 -4.81 10.04 22.78
N ILE A 9 -4.46 9.76 24.05
CA ILE A 9 -3.06 9.78 24.49
C ILE A 9 -2.23 8.75 23.70
N ILE A 10 -2.74 7.54 23.51
CA ILE A 10 -2.08 6.51 22.70
C ILE A 10 -1.89 6.98 21.26
N LEU A 11 -2.91 7.56 20.64
CA LEU A 11 -2.83 8.08 19.27
C LEU A 11 -1.73 9.14 19.16
N VAL A 12 -1.68 10.09 20.09
CA VAL A 12 -0.66 11.15 20.10
C VAL A 12 0.74 10.58 20.27
N VAL A 13 0.92 9.57 21.13
CA VAL A 13 2.21 8.90 21.30
C VAL A 13 2.64 8.19 20.01
N ILE A 14 1.72 7.48 19.34
CA ILE A 14 2.00 6.82 18.06
C ILE A 14 2.38 7.86 17.00
N MET A 15 1.62 8.96 16.89
CA MET A 15 1.93 10.04 15.94
C MET A 15 3.29 10.68 16.23
N PHE A 16 3.63 10.89 17.50
CA PHE A 16 4.94 11.41 17.88
C PHE A 16 6.07 10.44 17.54
N ALA A 17 5.86 9.13 17.75
CA ALA A 17 6.82 8.11 17.33
C ALA A 17 7.03 8.10 15.80
N PHE A 18 5.96 8.21 15.01
CA PHE A 18 6.07 8.36 13.55
C PHE A 18 6.81 9.63 13.14
N TRP A 19 6.58 10.74 13.85
CA TRP A 19 7.28 12.00 13.59
C TRP A 19 8.79 11.86 13.82
N LEU A 20 9.19 11.23 14.93
CA LEU A 20 10.60 10.94 15.20
C LEU A 20 11.21 10.03 14.12
N ALA A 21 10.50 8.96 13.74
CA ALA A 21 10.96 8.06 12.68
C ALA A 21 11.12 8.78 11.32
N TYR A 22 10.23 9.71 10.99
CA TYR A 22 10.32 10.49 9.75
C TYR A 22 11.60 11.35 9.67
N LEU A 23 12.03 11.92 10.78
CA LEU A 23 13.26 12.73 10.83
C LEU A 23 14.51 11.91 10.49
N GLU A 24 14.52 10.61 10.77
CA GLU A 24 15.66 9.70 10.54
C GLU A 24 15.73 9.17 9.09
N ILE A 25 14.62 9.18 8.35
CA ILE A 25 14.54 8.64 6.97
C ILE A 25 15.48 9.36 5.98
N GLY A 26 15.81 10.63 6.23
CA GLY A 26 16.66 11.43 5.36
C GLY A 26 18.06 10.85 5.13
N GLU A 27 18.60 10.13 6.10
CA GLU A 27 19.97 9.58 6.07
C GLU A 27 20.06 8.18 5.42
N LEU A 28 18.93 7.48 5.28
CA LEU A 28 18.86 6.08 4.82
C LEU A 28 18.43 5.94 3.35
N LYS A 29 18.68 6.95 2.51
CA LYS A 29 18.32 6.92 1.09
C LYS A 29 19.15 5.89 0.31
N ASN A 30 18.61 4.69 0.16
CA ASN A 30 19.11 3.73 -0.83
C ASN A 30 18.49 4.03 -2.20
N GLU A 31 19.26 4.68 -3.08
CA GLU A 31 18.82 4.99 -4.44
C GLU A 31 19.03 3.85 -5.44
N TYR A 32 19.58 2.70 -5.03
CA TYR A 32 19.91 1.60 -5.92
C TYR A 32 18.69 1.14 -6.74
N ALA A 33 17.56 0.87 -6.08
CA ALA A 33 16.36 0.37 -6.77
C ALA A 33 15.81 1.42 -7.74
N LYS A 34 15.79 2.71 -7.34
CA LYS A 34 15.37 3.81 -8.20
C LYS A 34 16.23 3.88 -9.46
N ASN A 35 17.55 3.86 -9.31
CA ASN A 35 18.48 3.95 -10.43
C ASN A 35 18.39 2.70 -11.32
N TYR A 36 18.29 1.51 -10.72
CA TYR A 36 18.08 0.26 -11.46
C TYR A 36 16.85 0.31 -12.36
N TYR A 37 15.69 0.72 -11.83
CA TYR A 37 14.47 0.84 -12.62
C TYR A 37 14.58 1.91 -13.70
N LEU A 38 15.24 3.04 -13.43
CA LEU A 38 15.46 4.09 -14.43
C LEU A 38 16.34 3.60 -15.59
N ASP A 39 17.41 2.87 -15.28
CA ASP A 39 18.41 2.45 -16.28
C ASP A 39 17.97 1.20 -17.06
N LYS A 40 17.31 0.24 -16.39
CA LYS A 40 16.97 -1.08 -16.95
C LYS A 40 15.49 -1.30 -17.22
N GLY A 41 14.60 -0.45 -16.69
CA GLY A 41 13.16 -0.65 -16.78
C GLY A 41 12.64 -0.81 -18.22
N PHE A 42 13.08 0.03 -19.15
CA PHE A 42 12.66 -0.07 -20.54
C PHE A 42 13.26 -1.29 -21.25
N GLU A 43 14.53 -1.61 -20.98
CA GLU A 43 15.23 -2.75 -21.59
C GLU A 43 14.62 -4.09 -21.17
N GLU A 44 14.25 -4.23 -19.90
CA GLU A 44 13.74 -5.48 -19.33
C GLU A 44 12.24 -5.69 -19.56
N THR A 45 11.45 -4.61 -19.62
CA THR A 45 9.97 -4.70 -19.69
C THR A 45 9.38 -4.25 -21.01
N GLY A 46 10.13 -3.47 -21.81
CA GLY A 46 9.62 -2.82 -23.03
C GLY A 46 8.61 -1.69 -22.78
N SER A 47 8.27 -1.40 -21.52
CA SER A 47 7.33 -0.34 -21.18
C SER A 47 8.02 1.03 -21.10
N LYS A 48 7.52 2.01 -21.86
CA LYS A 48 7.95 3.41 -21.74
C LYS A 48 7.47 4.07 -20.45
N ASN A 49 6.42 3.53 -19.83
CA ASN A 49 5.92 4.01 -18.55
C ASN A 49 6.53 3.17 -17.43
N LEU A 50 7.51 3.74 -16.74
CA LEU A 50 8.22 3.04 -15.69
C LEU A 50 7.33 2.69 -14.49
N VAL A 51 6.29 3.49 -14.22
CA VAL A 51 5.33 3.20 -13.17
C VAL A 51 4.55 1.92 -13.50
N THR A 52 4.10 1.79 -14.75
CA THR A 52 3.43 0.56 -15.22
C THR A 52 4.38 -0.63 -15.22
N ALA A 53 5.63 -0.44 -15.64
CA ALA A 53 6.67 -1.49 -15.59
C ALA A 53 6.88 -2.02 -14.17
N ILE A 54 6.92 -1.12 -13.18
CA ILE A 54 7.10 -1.50 -11.77
C ILE A 54 5.91 -2.34 -11.28
N TYR A 55 4.67 -1.91 -11.51
CA TYR A 55 3.51 -2.61 -10.98
C TYR A 55 3.18 -3.91 -11.73
N LEU A 56 3.40 -3.98 -13.05
CA LEU A 56 2.99 -5.12 -13.87
C LEU A 56 4.12 -6.10 -14.21
N ASP A 57 5.38 -5.69 -14.17
CA ASP A 57 6.51 -6.58 -14.48
C ASP A 57 7.34 -6.91 -13.24
N TYR A 58 7.83 -5.89 -12.52
CA TYR A 58 8.70 -6.11 -11.35
C TYR A 58 7.94 -6.55 -10.09
N ARG A 59 6.74 -6.01 -9.86
CA ARG A 59 5.92 -6.23 -8.66
C ARG A 59 4.53 -6.76 -8.97
N LEU A 60 4.44 -7.59 -10.02
CA LEU A 60 3.18 -8.16 -10.52
C LEU A 60 2.32 -8.80 -9.42
N PHE A 61 2.94 -9.54 -8.50
CA PHE A 61 2.21 -10.23 -7.43
C PHE A 61 1.48 -9.25 -6.50
N ASP A 62 2.08 -8.11 -6.16
CA ASP A 62 1.44 -7.11 -5.31
C ASP A 62 0.16 -6.56 -5.96
N SER A 63 0.21 -6.28 -7.28
CA SER A 63 -0.94 -5.78 -8.04
C SER A 63 -2.01 -6.86 -8.30
N ILE A 64 -1.61 -8.12 -8.52
CA ILE A 64 -2.56 -9.25 -8.63
C ILE A 64 -3.33 -9.42 -7.31
N PHE A 65 -2.63 -9.38 -6.18
CA PHE A 65 -3.27 -9.51 -4.87
C PHE A 65 -4.11 -8.29 -4.51
N GLU A 66 -3.73 -7.07 -4.90
CA GLU A 66 -4.58 -5.88 -4.77
C GLU A 66 -5.92 -6.07 -5.51
N ALA A 67 -5.87 -6.48 -6.78
CA ALA A 67 -7.06 -6.77 -7.57
C ALA A 67 -7.88 -7.94 -6.97
N GLY A 68 -7.19 -8.97 -6.45
CA GLY A 68 -7.81 -10.10 -5.77
C GLY A 68 -8.56 -9.69 -4.50
N ILE A 69 -7.98 -8.81 -3.68
CA ILE A 69 -8.63 -8.28 -2.47
C ILE A 69 -9.86 -7.44 -2.85
N LEU A 70 -9.77 -6.59 -3.88
CA LEU A 70 -10.92 -5.84 -4.38
C LEU A 70 -12.03 -6.78 -4.87
N LEU A 71 -11.69 -7.83 -5.61
CA LEU A 71 -12.66 -8.84 -6.07
C LEU A 71 -13.33 -9.55 -4.89
N LEU A 72 -12.55 -9.94 -3.88
CA LEU A 72 -13.07 -10.56 -2.66
C LEU A 72 -14.00 -9.62 -1.89
N ALA A 73 -13.63 -8.34 -1.76
CA ALA A 73 -14.46 -7.33 -1.10
C ALA A 73 -15.80 -7.15 -1.82
N VAL A 74 -15.79 -6.97 -3.14
CA VAL A 74 -17.00 -6.81 -3.95
C VAL A 74 -17.88 -8.07 -3.90
N THR A 75 -17.27 -9.25 -4.00
CA THR A 75 -17.98 -10.53 -3.90
C THR A 75 -18.62 -10.71 -2.51
N GLY A 76 -17.91 -10.37 -1.44
CA GLY A 76 -18.42 -10.42 -0.07
C GLY A 76 -19.62 -9.48 0.14
N ILE A 77 -19.54 -8.25 -0.38
CA ILE A 77 -20.65 -7.28 -0.31
C ILE A 77 -21.87 -7.80 -1.08
N MET A 78 -21.69 -8.31 -2.30
CA MET A 78 -22.79 -8.87 -3.08
C MET A 78 -23.45 -10.06 -2.40
N PHE A 79 -22.66 -10.94 -1.78
CA PHE A 79 -23.18 -12.09 -1.04
C PHE A 79 -24.02 -11.65 0.16
N MET A 80 -23.51 -10.69 0.95
CA MET A 80 -24.21 -10.16 2.12
C MET A 80 -25.49 -9.42 1.73
N SER A 81 -25.45 -8.58 0.69
CA SER A 81 -26.61 -7.85 0.17
C SER A 81 -27.71 -8.79 -0.32
N LYS A 82 -27.38 -9.85 -1.07
CA LYS A 82 -28.36 -10.86 -1.50
C LYS A 82 -28.99 -11.65 -0.35
N ASN A 83 -28.30 -11.77 0.78
CA ASN A 83 -28.82 -12.46 1.95
C ASN A 83 -29.70 -11.55 2.81
N ASP A 84 -29.50 -10.24 2.75
CA ASP A 84 -30.34 -9.23 3.42
C ASP A 84 -31.69 -9.09 2.70
N GLU A 85 -31.73 -9.10 1.36
CA GLU A 85 -32.97 -9.07 0.57
C GLU A 85 -33.87 -10.32 0.75
N ARG A 86 -33.31 -11.43 1.24
CA ARG A 86 -34.07 -12.66 1.52
C ARG A 86 -34.64 -12.73 2.94
N ARG A 87 -34.30 -11.77 3.82
CA ARG A 87 -34.86 -11.64 5.16
C ARG A 87 -35.96 -10.60 5.18
#